data_AF-A0A2D6ASB9-F1
#
_entry.id   AF-A0A2D6ASB9-F1
#
_cell.length_a   1.000
_cell.length_b   1.000
_cell.length_c   1.000
_cell.angle_alpha   90.00
_cell.angle_beta   90.00
_cell.angle_gamma   90.00
#
_symmetry.space_group_name_H-M   'P 1'
#
loop_
_entity.id
_entity.type
_entity.pdbx_description
1 polymer ?
#
loop_
_entity_poly.entity_id
_entity_poly.type
_entity_poly.pdbx_seq_one_letter_code
_entity_poly.pdbx_strand_id
1 'polypeptide(L)'
;MAQEVIKLPDYLLKLVDEQSMSAGSLVSAGSSIPRLSLKGQKFRFIKEGEEVRKTDGPIHVTILGVQPESGMCKTFYAGKYNPDSSDPPDCSSSDGVRPDTWVSNPITPTCATCPNNAWGSAVAMSGKKAKACRDSKRLFIINPADGVDEAEGWVLNVTVASLKDLSEYGKFLVGNRMPFAAAVTTISFVQDNDFPQLHFAFAGALKEDMGTACLNRASKTEWLEIEYKPQKDETDTETQPVTEAVAEAPVAQATEPVTVTQEAAPAETKEAAPAEAAEAANTGQESVDDILAKWE
;
A
#
# COMPACT_ATOMS: atom_id res chain seq x y z
N MET A 1 5.79 -31.10 -6.26
CA MET A 1 6.19 -29.87 -5.53
C MET A 1 5.60 -29.98 -4.14
N ALA A 2 6.37 -30.47 -3.16
CA ALA A 2 5.94 -30.43 -1.76
C ALA A 2 6.06 -28.96 -1.32
N GLN A 3 4.94 -28.30 -0.99
CA GLN A 3 4.98 -26.99 -0.38
C GLN A 3 5.69 -27.12 0.97
N GLU A 4 6.73 -26.32 1.16
CA GLU A 4 7.45 -26.24 2.42
C GLU A 4 6.52 -25.61 3.46
N VAL A 5 6.00 -26.43 4.35
CA VAL A 5 5.10 -26.00 5.43
C VAL A 5 5.94 -25.26 6.46
N ILE A 6 5.65 -23.97 6.69
CA ILE A 6 6.32 -23.20 7.74
C ILE A 6 6.02 -23.87 9.08
N LYS A 7 7.07 -24.22 9.84
CA LYS A 7 6.91 -24.66 11.23
C LYS A 7 6.53 -23.45 12.08
N LEU A 8 5.25 -23.38 12.47
CA LEU A 8 4.75 -22.39 13.41
C LEU A 8 5.41 -22.59 14.78
N PRO A 9 5.91 -21.53 15.43
CA PRO A 9 6.29 -21.58 16.83
C PRO A 9 5.14 -22.01 17.74
N ASP A 10 5.46 -22.75 18.81
CA ASP A 10 4.48 -23.38 19.72
C ASP A 10 3.52 -22.37 20.40
N TYR A 11 3.95 -21.13 20.61
CA TYR A 11 3.13 -20.09 21.23
C TYR A 11 1.98 -19.63 20.33
N LEU A 12 2.19 -19.61 19.00
CA LEU A 12 1.14 -19.23 18.04
C LEU A 12 0.03 -20.28 17.97
N LEU A 13 0.37 -21.56 18.17
CA LEU A 13 -0.64 -22.62 18.22
C LEU A 13 -1.60 -22.45 19.40
N LYS A 14 -1.13 -21.88 20.52
CA LYS A 14 -1.95 -21.63 21.72
C LYS A 14 -2.83 -20.38 21.58
N LEU A 15 -2.32 -19.33 20.94
CA LEU A 15 -3.04 -18.06 20.77
C LEU A 15 -4.17 -18.12 19.72
N VAL A 16 -4.12 -19.07 18.78
CA VAL A 16 -5.21 -19.28 17.81
C VAL A 16 -6.50 -19.77 18.49
N ASP A 17 -6.40 -20.38 19.67
CA ASP A 17 -7.55 -20.94 20.41
C ASP A 17 -8.11 -19.99 21.49
N GLU A 18 -7.38 -18.94 21.89
CA GLU A 18 -7.76 -18.06 23.00
C GLU A 18 -7.68 -16.57 22.63
N GLN A 19 -8.81 -15.98 22.20
CA GLN A 19 -8.94 -14.52 22.03
C GLN A 19 -9.63 -13.90 23.26
N SER A 20 -8.90 -13.12 24.08
CA SER A 20 -9.45 -12.24 25.14
C SER A 20 -8.44 -11.17 25.64
N MET A 21 -8.65 -9.92 25.22
CA MET A 21 -8.40 -8.57 25.81
C MET A 21 -7.34 -8.31 26.92
N SER A 22 -6.52 -7.24 26.75
CA SER A 22 -6.54 -6.01 27.60
C SER A 22 -5.51 -4.89 27.26
N ALA A 23 -5.90 -3.66 27.68
CA ALA A 23 -5.22 -2.37 27.98
C ALA A 23 -4.19 -1.74 27.01
N GLY A 24 -4.56 -0.59 26.43
CA GLY A 24 -3.86 0.13 25.36
C GLY A 24 -2.73 1.08 25.74
N SER A 25 -2.22 1.76 24.71
CA SER A 25 -1.23 2.83 24.83
C SER A 25 -1.50 3.95 23.82
N LEU A 26 -1.35 5.17 24.31
CA LEU A 26 -1.78 6.44 23.75
C LEU A 26 -1.29 6.73 22.32
N VAL A 27 -2.22 6.88 21.37
CA VAL A 27 -2.00 7.76 20.21
C VAL A 27 -2.48 9.16 20.61
N SER A 28 -1.51 10.07 20.81
CA SER A 28 -1.79 11.48 21.09
C SER A 28 -2.48 12.12 19.88
N ALA A 29 -3.68 12.63 20.07
CA ALA A 29 -4.44 13.37 19.07
C ALA A 29 -3.70 14.65 18.68
N GLY A 30 -3.11 14.67 17.48
CA GLY A 30 -2.53 15.88 16.89
C GLY A 30 -1.27 15.69 16.06
N SER A 31 -0.56 14.56 16.21
CA SER A 31 0.64 14.27 15.40
C SER A 31 0.26 13.55 14.12
N SER A 32 0.74 14.03 12.97
CA SER A 32 0.68 13.27 11.74
C SER A 32 1.46 11.96 11.91
N ILE A 33 0.89 10.86 11.41
CA ILE A 33 1.50 9.55 11.59
C ILE A 33 2.67 9.41 10.62
N PRO A 34 3.82 8.89 11.08
CA PRO A 34 4.97 8.64 10.24
C PRO A 34 4.60 7.81 9.00
N ARG A 35 5.08 8.23 7.83
CA ARG A 35 4.76 7.62 6.54
C ARG A 35 6.00 7.02 5.91
N LEU A 36 5.84 5.84 5.30
CA LEU A 36 6.85 5.22 4.47
C LEU A 36 6.56 5.53 3.00
N SER A 37 7.35 6.41 2.41
CA SER A 37 7.27 6.81 1.00
C SER A 37 8.15 5.94 0.11
N LEU A 38 7.70 5.72 -1.13
CA LEU A 38 8.38 4.94 -2.16
C LEU A 38 9.01 5.81 -3.27
N LYS A 39 9.12 7.12 -3.03
CA LYS A 39 9.57 8.10 -4.04
C LYS A 39 10.99 7.79 -4.52
N GLY A 40 11.14 7.54 -5.82
CA GLY A 40 12.41 7.24 -6.47
C GLY A 40 12.93 5.83 -6.19
N GLN A 41 12.04 4.85 -5.99
CA GLN A 41 12.39 3.45 -5.68
C GLN A 41 13.31 3.32 -4.46
N LYS A 42 13.04 4.14 -3.45
CA LYS A 42 13.72 4.11 -2.16
C LYS A 42 12.68 4.17 -1.05
N PHE A 43 12.92 3.43 0.02
CA PHE A 43 12.14 3.49 1.23
C PHE A 43 12.56 4.75 2.01
N ARG A 44 11.67 5.73 2.09
CA ARG A 44 11.89 7.01 2.79
C ARG A 44 10.94 7.10 3.96
N PHE A 45 11.50 7.18 5.15
CA PHE A 45 10.79 7.32 6.41
C PHE A 45 10.57 8.81 6.65
N ILE A 46 9.32 9.24 6.58
CA ILE A 46 8.92 10.63 6.76
C ILE A 46 8.15 10.76 8.07
N LYS A 47 8.62 11.62 8.96
CA LYS A 47 8.01 11.90 10.27
C LYS A 47 7.85 13.41 10.41
N GLU A 48 6.65 13.86 10.75
CA GLU A 48 6.33 15.30 10.92
C GLU A 48 6.72 16.17 9.69
N GLY A 49 6.66 15.59 8.49
CA GLY A 49 7.04 16.26 7.23
C GLY A 49 8.52 16.14 6.85
N GLU A 50 9.38 15.66 7.76
CA GLU A 50 10.82 15.54 7.52
C GLU A 50 11.23 14.10 7.17
N GLU A 51 12.14 13.94 6.21
CA GLU A 51 12.76 12.64 5.91
C GLU A 51 13.80 12.30 6.98
N VAL A 52 13.46 11.39 7.89
CA VAL A 52 14.33 10.98 9.01
C VAL A 52 15.26 9.82 8.65
N ARG A 53 14.88 8.99 7.67
CA ARG A 53 15.70 7.86 7.21
C ARG A 53 15.39 7.51 5.76
N LYS A 54 16.38 6.97 5.06
CA LYS A 54 16.24 6.49 3.69
C LYS A 54 17.09 5.24 3.46
N THR A 55 16.54 4.26 2.74
CA THR A 55 17.26 3.06 2.28
C THR A 55 16.78 2.62 0.90
N ASP A 56 17.68 2.02 0.12
CA ASP A 56 17.38 1.37 -1.16
C ASP A 56 17.36 -0.17 -1.07
N GLY A 57 17.85 -0.74 0.04
CA GLY A 57 17.80 -2.16 0.31
C GLY A 57 16.42 -2.66 0.78
N PRO A 58 16.23 -3.99 0.87
CA PRO A 58 15.05 -4.56 1.48
C PRO A 58 14.89 -4.09 2.93
N ILE A 59 13.64 -3.94 3.36
CA ILE A 59 13.29 -3.64 4.75
C ILE A 59 12.60 -4.85 5.38
N HIS A 60 12.80 -5.04 6.67
CA HIS A 60 12.17 -6.11 7.45
C HIS A 60 11.18 -5.48 8.42
N VAL A 61 9.92 -5.88 8.32
CA VAL A 61 8.82 -5.23 9.05
C VAL A 61 7.83 -6.25 9.56
N THR A 62 7.10 -5.90 10.60
CA THR A 62 5.89 -6.62 11.02
C THR A 62 4.67 -5.80 10.65
N ILE A 63 3.71 -6.44 9.98
CA ILE A 63 2.47 -5.79 9.53
C ILE A 63 1.42 -5.99 10.63
N LEU A 64 1.04 -4.91 11.30
CA LEU A 64 0.05 -4.93 12.38
C LEU A 64 -1.38 -4.82 11.84
N GLY A 65 -1.57 -4.22 10.67
CA GLY A 65 -2.90 -4.00 10.11
C GLY A 65 -2.88 -3.62 8.64
N VAL A 66 -4.00 -3.89 7.95
CA VAL A 66 -4.23 -3.57 6.55
C VAL A 66 -5.54 -2.80 6.42
N GLN A 67 -5.50 -1.62 5.79
CA GLN A 67 -6.69 -0.79 5.55
C GLN A 67 -6.96 -0.50 4.08
N PRO A 68 -8.24 -0.32 3.73
CA PRO A 68 -9.41 -0.73 4.52
C PRO A 68 -9.45 -2.26 4.62
N GLU A 69 -10.17 -2.82 5.60
CA GLU A 69 -10.30 -4.28 5.74
C GLU A 69 -10.97 -4.88 4.49
N SER A 70 -12.06 -4.26 4.04
CA SER A 70 -12.74 -4.56 2.78
C SER A 70 -12.60 -3.39 1.79
N GLY A 71 -12.55 -3.68 0.49
CA GLY A 71 -12.41 -2.65 -0.54
C GLY A 71 -10.98 -2.12 -0.67
N MET A 72 -10.84 -0.86 -1.10
CA MET A 72 -9.55 -0.19 -1.37
C MET A 72 -9.65 1.29 -1.02
N CYS A 73 -8.57 1.89 -0.50
CA CYS A 73 -8.47 3.33 -0.45
C CYS A 73 -8.54 3.92 -1.87
N LYS A 74 -9.10 5.11 -1.99
CA LYS A 74 -9.28 5.84 -3.24
C LYS A 74 -8.56 7.16 -3.17
N THR A 75 -7.85 7.51 -4.25
CA THR A 75 -7.19 8.80 -4.36
C THR A 75 -7.27 9.31 -5.79
N PHE A 76 -7.81 10.50 -5.97
CA PHE A 76 -7.96 11.13 -7.28
C PHE A 76 -7.27 12.50 -7.28
N TYR A 77 -6.49 12.74 -8.33
CA TYR A 77 -5.91 14.03 -8.67
C TYR A 77 -6.42 14.40 -10.07
N ALA A 78 -7.01 15.58 -10.22
CA ALA A 78 -7.48 16.13 -11.49
C ALA A 78 -6.31 16.60 -12.36
N GLY A 79 -5.25 17.10 -11.71
CA GLY A 79 -4.02 17.55 -12.36
C GLY A 79 -3.17 16.41 -12.90
N LYS A 80 -2.23 16.77 -13.79
CA LYS A 80 -1.15 15.85 -14.17
C LYS A 80 -0.24 15.61 -12.96
N TYR A 81 0.38 14.44 -12.91
CA TYR A 81 1.34 14.11 -11.86
C TYR A 81 2.49 15.13 -11.85
N ASN A 82 2.66 15.81 -10.72
CA ASN A 82 3.81 16.66 -10.44
C ASN A 82 4.59 16.02 -9.27
N PRO A 83 5.84 15.58 -9.48
CA PRO A 83 6.65 14.94 -8.43
C PRO A 83 7.04 15.90 -7.29
N ASP A 84 6.94 17.22 -7.52
CA ASP A 84 7.33 18.26 -6.57
C ASP A 84 6.13 18.94 -5.89
N SER A 85 4.91 18.56 -6.28
CA SER A 85 3.70 19.03 -5.60
C SER A 85 3.47 18.25 -4.31
N SER A 86 3.19 18.98 -3.24
CA SER A 86 2.69 18.49 -1.95
C SER A 86 1.17 18.68 -1.80
N ASP A 87 0.47 19.01 -2.91
CA ASP A 87 -0.95 19.30 -2.87
C ASP A 87 -1.75 18.07 -2.44
N PRO A 88 -2.78 18.24 -1.59
CA PRO A 88 -3.69 17.15 -1.27
C PRO A 88 -4.44 16.71 -2.54
N PRO A 89 -4.92 15.46 -2.60
CA PRO A 89 -5.74 15.01 -3.70
C PRO A 89 -7.07 15.77 -3.75
N ASP A 90 -7.56 16.04 -4.96
CA ASP A 90 -8.86 16.66 -5.19
C ASP A 90 -10.02 15.83 -4.57
N CYS A 91 -9.84 14.51 -4.50
CA CYS A 91 -10.76 13.63 -3.77
C CYS A 91 -10.01 12.43 -3.18
N SER A 92 -10.37 12.05 -1.95
CA SER A 92 -9.82 10.89 -1.24
C SER A 92 -10.94 10.13 -0.53
N SER A 93 -10.76 8.83 -0.37
CA SER A 93 -11.59 8.00 0.51
C SER A 93 -10.72 6.92 1.13
N SER A 94 -10.65 6.89 2.45
CA SER A 94 -9.86 5.92 3.20
C SER A 94 -10.53 4.55 3.27
N ASP A 95 -11.86 4.50 3.23
CA ASP A 95 -12.66 3.26 3.27
C ASP A 95 -13.04 2.71 1.89
N GLY A 96 -12.92 3.53 0.84
CA GLY A 96 -13.35 3.18 -0.51
C GLY A 96 -14.87 3.19 -0.72
N VAL A 97 -15.64 3.71 0.24
CA VAL A 97 -17.11 3.78 0.23
C VAL A 97 -17.57 5.23 0.06
N ARG A 98 -17.05 6.16 0.88
CA ARG A 98 -17.41 7.58 0.85
C ARG A 98 -16.16 8.46 0.89
N PRO A 99 -16.21 9.66 0.29
CA PRO A 99 -15.13 10.63 0.43
C PRO A 99 -14.80 10.93 1.89
N ASP A 100 -13.52 11.13 2.19
CA ASP A 100 -13.07 11.52 3.53
C ASP A 100 -13.68 12.88 3.92
N THR A 101 -13.94 13.08 5.21
CA THR A 101 -14.62 14.27 5.76
C THR A 101 -13.90 15.59 5.47
N TRP A 102 -12.58 15.54 5.30
CA TRP A 102 -11.74 16.70 4.98
C TRP A 102 -11.81 17.12 3.50
N VAL A 103 -12.35 16.27 2.62
CA VAL A 103 -12.48 16.57 1.19
C VAL A 103 -13.58 17.61 1.01
N SER A 104 -13.20 18.85 0.73
CA SER A 104 -14.16 19.96 0.61
C SER A 104 -15.08 19.84 -0.61
N ASN A 105 -14.56 19.31 -1.72
CA ASN A 105 -15.27 19.22 -3.00
C ASN A 105 -15.31 17.77 -3.50
N PRO A 106 -16.09 16.87 -2.85
CA PRO A 106 -16.19 15.49 -3.28
C PRO A 106 -16.80 15.37 -4.68
N ILE A 107 -16.24 14.50 -5.51
CA ILE A 107 -16.71 14.29 -6.90
C ILE A 107 -18.12 13.67 -6.92
N THR A 108 -18.34 12.68 -6.06
CA THR A 108 -19.63 12.01 -5.86
C THR A 108 -19.82 11.64 -4.38
N PRO A 109 -21.06 11.48 -3.90
CA PRO A 109 -21.32 11.10 -2.50
C PRO A 109 -20.81 9.69 -2.13
N THR A 110 -20.66 8.81 -3.12
CA THR A 110 -20.13 7.45 -2.92
C THR A 110 -19.10 7.11 -3.99
N CYS A 111 -18.09 6.34 -3.59
CA CYS A 111 -17.02 5.89 -4.48
C CYS A 111 -17.52 4.88 -5.53
N ALA A 112 -18.60 4.16 -5.24
CA ALA A 112 -19.19 3.16 -6.13
C ALA A 112 -19.76 3.76 -7.42
N THR A 113 -20.28 4.99 -7.37
CA THR A 113 -20.89 5.68 -8.52
C THR A 113 -19.96 6.72 -9.16
N CYS A 114 -18.72 6.83 -8.68
CA CYS A 114 -17.78 7.85 -9.15
C CYS A 114 -17.30 7.55 -10.59
N PRO A 115 -17.44 8.49 -11.55
CA PRO A 115 -16.97 8.28 -12.92
C PRO A 115 -15.45 8.07 -12.99
N ASN A 116 -14.70 8.68 -12.07
CA ASN A 116 -13.24 8.53 -12.00
C ASN A 116 -12.80 7.18 -11.44
N ASN A 117 -13.69 6.43 -10.77
CA ASN A 117 -13.42 5.07 -10.29
C ASN A 117 -13.81 4.00 -11.34
N ALA A 118 -14.36 4.40 -12.48
CA ALA A 118 -14.67 3.47 -13.56
C ALA A 118 -13.39 3.00 -14.29
N TRP A 119 -13.38 1.75 -14.72
CA TRP A 119 -12.30 1.22 -15.56
C TRP A 119 -12.29 1.92 -16.92
N GLY A 120 -11.14 2.43 -17.36
CA GLY A 120 -11.01 3.20 -18.59
C GLY A 120 -11.30 4.69 -18.44
N SER A 121 -11.52 5.20 -17.22
CA SER A 121 -11.60 6.64 -16.94
C SER A 121 -10.26 7.36 -17.10
N ALA A 122 -9.15 6.62 -17.18
CA ALA A 122 -7.83 7.14 -17.53
C ALA A 122 -7.06 6.16 -18.43
N VAL A 123 -5.94 6.65 -18.94
CA VAL A 123 -4.93 5.84 -19.64
C VAL A 123 -3.65 5.91 -18.82
N ALA A 124 -3.10 4.75 -18.45
CA ALA A 124 -1.83 4.67 -17.74
C ALA A 124 -0.67 5.14 -18.63
N MET A 125 0.49 5.44 -18.05
CA MET A 125 1.68 5.81 -18.84
C MET A 125 2.10 4.72 -19.85
N SER A 126 1.72 3.47 -19.60
CA SER A 126 1.92 2.34 -20.53
C SER A 126 0.94 2.30 -21.71
N GLY A 127 0.02 3.26 -21.83
CA GLY A 127 -1.01 3.30 -22.88
C GLY A 127 -2.22 2.40 -22.64
N LYS A 128 -2.24 1.62 -21.55
CA LYS A 128 -3.36 0.74 -21.20
C LYS A 128 -4.47 1.51 -20.48
N LYS A 129 -5.72 1.05 -20.65
CA LYS A 129 -6.86 1.54 -19.87
C LYS A 129 -6.60 1.37 -18.37
N ALA A 130 -6.94 2.38 -17.59
CA ALA A 130 -6.77 2.42 -16.15
C ALA A 130 -7.91 3.21 -15.50
N LYS A 131 -7.89 3.31 -14.18
CA LYS A 131 -8.78 4.19 -13.42
C LYS A 131 -8.08 5.51 -13.15
N ALA A 132 -8.80 6.62 -13.27
CA ALA A 132 -8.29 7.94 -12.86
C ALA A 132 -8.16 8.01 -11.33
N CYS A 133 -9.15 7.47 -10.62
CA CYS A 133 -9.13 7.29 -9.18
C CYS A 133 -8.30 6.05 -8.83
N ARG A 134 -7.17 6.28 -8.16
CA ARG A 134 -6.17 5.26 -7.86
C ARG A 134 -6.60 4.41 -6.68
N ASP A 135 -6.42 3.10 -6.84
CA ASP A 135 -6.66 2.11 -5.80
C ASP A 135 -5.38 1.86 -4.98
N SER A 136 -5.54 1.68 -3.67
CA SER A 136 -4.44 1.30 -2.79
C SER A 136 -4.91 0.60 -1.50
N LYS A 137 -3.97 -0.06 -0.82
CA LYS A 137 -4.11 -0.55 0.55
C LYS A 137 -3.08 0.16 1.42
N ARG A 138 -3.44 0.54 2.65
CA ARG A 138 -2.49 1.07 3.64
C ARG A 138 -2.09 -0.06 4.57
N LEU A 139 -0.78 -0.25 4.75
CA LEU A 139 -0.22 -1.16 5.73
C LEU A 139 0.24 -0.35 6.93
N PHE A 140 -0.18 -0.74 8.12
CA PHE A 140 0.42 -0.28 9.37
C PHE A 140 1.54 -1.24 9.74
N ILE A 141 2.77 -0.74 9.74
CA ILE A 141 3.97 -1.55 9.91
C ILE A 141 4.80 -1.02 11.07
N ILE A 142 5.51 -1.91 11.73
CA ILE A 142 6.53 -1.57 12.73
C ILE A 142 7.84 -2.23 12.36
N ASN A 143 8.92 -1.67 12.86
CA ASN A 143 10.21 -2.34 12.86
C ASN A 143 10.21 -3.40 13.98
N PRO A 144 10.38 -4.69 13.66
CA PRO A 144 10.41 -5.75 14.67
C PRO A 144 11.66 -5.74 15.55
N ALA A 145 12.69 -4.95 15.21
CA ALA A 145 13.89 -4.80 16.05
C ALA A 145 13.67 -3.80 17.21
N ASP A 146 12.74 -2.87 17.03
CA ASP A 146 12.36 -1.93 18.08
C ASP A 146 11.35 -2.65 18.98
N GLY A 147 11.60 -2.74 20.30
CA GLY A 147 10.69 -3.43 21.23
C GLY A 147 9.23 -2.96 21.06
N VAL A 148 8.25 -3.88 21.13
CA VAL A 148 6.88 -3.63 20.63
C VAL A 148 6.18 -2.42 21.25
N ASP A 149 6.40 -2.15 22.53
CA ASP A 149 5.75 -1.06 23.27
C ASP A 149 6.30 0.33 22.88
N GLU A 150 7.51 0.38 22.32
CA GLU A 150 8.19 1.59 21.89
C GLU A 150 8.25 1.70 20.35
N ALA A 151 7.96 0.61 19.64
CA ALA A 151 8.06 0.53 18.20
C ALA A 151 7.15 1.55 17.52
N GLU A 152 7.78 2.52 16.86
CA GLU A 152 7.08 3.54 16.10
C GLU A 152 6.34 2.91 14.91
N GLY A 153 5.07 3.28 14.78
CA GLY A 153 4.22 2.80 13.70
C GLY A 153 4.37 3.65 12.44
N TRP A 154 4.52 2.98 11.31
CA TRP A 154 4.63 3.61 10.00
C TRP A 154 3.46 3.20 9.11
N VAL A 155 3.00 4.13 8.28
CA VAL A 155 1.98 3.84 7.25
C VAL A 155 2.65 3.73 5.88
N LEU A 156 2.55 2.55 5.28
CA LEU A 156 2.98 2.29 3.90
C LEU A 156 1.76 2.22 2.98
N ASN A 157 1.75 3.03 1.91
CA ASN A 157 0.70 2.97 0.91
C ASN A 157 1.08 2.03 -0.25
N VAL A 158 0.38 0.89 -0.35
CA VAL A 158 0.60 -0.13 -1.37
C VAL A 158 -0.32 0.14 -2.56
N THR A 159 0.29 0.53 -3.68
CA THR A 159 -0.44 0.89 -4.91
C THR A 159 -0.76 -0.33 -5.77
N VAL A 160 -1.60 -0.13 -6.80
CA VAL A 160 -2.07 -1.17 -7.74
C VAL A 160 -0.96 -2.06 -8.31
N ALA A 161 0.24 -1.50 -8.51
CA ALA A 161 1.40 -2.24 -8.99
C ALA A 161 1.78 -3.43 -8.07
N SER A 162 1.54 -3.28 -6.77
CA SER A 162 2.02 -4.21 -5.73
C SER A 162 0.87 -4.95 -5.02
N LEU A 163 -0.39 -4.61 -5.31
CA LEU A 163 -1.56 -5.22 -4.63
C LEU A 163 -1.67 -6.73 -4.88
N LYS A 164 -1.27 -7.19 -6.08
CA LYS A 164 -1.27 -8.63 -6.40
C LYS A 164 -0.29 -9.38 -5.51
N ASP A 165 0.94 -8.86 -5.42
CA ASP A 165 2.02 -9.46 -4.63
C ASP A 165 1.64 -9.52 -3.13
N LEU A 166 1.14 -8.41 -2.58
CA LEU A 166 0.59 -8.37 -1.22
C LEU A 166 -0.53 -9.41 -0.99
N SER A 167 -1.42 -9.60 -1.97
CA SER A 167 -2.50 -10.59 -1.89
C SER A 167 -1.98 -12.03 -1.90
N GLU A 168 -0.96 -12.32 -2.72
CA GLU A 168 -0.32 -13.64 -2.78
C GLU A 168 0.42 -13.94 -1.47
N TYR A 169 1.15 -12.96 -0.93
CA TYR A 169 1.78 -13.06 0.37
C TYR A 169 0.76 -13.31 1.49
N GLY A 170 -0.35 -12.58 1.51
CA GLY A 170 -1.42 -12.80 2.50
C GLY A 170 -2.03 -14.19 2.42
N LYS A 171 -2.26 -14.71 1.21
CA LYS A 171 -2.74 -16.10 1.02
C LYS A 171 -1.73 -17.12 1.50
N PHE A 172 -0.44 -16.89 1.24
CA PHE A 172 0.64 -17.73 1.73
C PHE A 172 0.65 -17.80 3.26
N LEU A 173 0.54 -16.65 3.94
CA LEU A 173 0.48 -16.59 5.41
C LEU A 173 -0.76 -17.32 5.96
N VAL A 174 -1.95 -17.06 5.38
CA VAL A 174 -3.20 -17.73 5.78
C VAL A 174 -3.11 -19.25 5.60
N GLY A 175 -2.56 -19.71 4.47
CA GLY A 175 -2.37 -21.14 4.19
C GLY A 175 -1.44 -21.82 5.20
N ASN A 176 -0.49 -21.08 5.77
CA ASN A 176 0.42 -21.53 6.82
C ASN A 176 -0.08 -21.18 8.24
N ARG A 177 -1.30 -20.66 8.41
CA ARG A 177 -1.86 -20.20 9.70
C ARG A 177 -0.94 -19.22 10.44
N MET A 178 -0.21 -18.41 9.70
CA MET A 178 0.67 -17.38 10.24
C MET A 178 -0.05 -16.03 10.21
N PRO A 179 -0.31 -15.38 11.36
CA PRO A 179 -0.82 -14.01 11.37
C PRO A 179 0.23 -13.02 10.83
N PHE A 180 -0.21 -11.98 10.11
CA PHE A 180 0.67 -10.88 9.68
C PHE A 180 1.46 -10.25 10.84
N ALA A 181 0.79 -10.05 11.97
CA ALA A 181 1.38 -9.45 13.17
C ALA A 181 2.37 -10.38 13.90
N ALA A 182 2.45 -11.66 13.52
CA ALA A 182 3.43 -12.61 14.06
C ALA A 182 4.59 -12.89 13.10
N ALA A 183 4.52 -12.36 11.87
CA ALA A 183 5.52 -12.57 10.84
C ALA A 183 6.50 -11.39 10.74
N VAL A 184 7.76 -11.72 10.49
CA VAL A 184 8.74 -10.80 9.91
C VAL A 184 8.60 -10.88 8.40
N THR A 185 8.25 -9.76 7.79
CA THR A 185 8.02 -9.62 6.36
C THR A 185 9.17 -8.81 5.75
N THR A 186 9.84 -9.37 4.76
CA THR A 186 10.76 -8.62 3.91
C THR A 186 9.96 -7.91 2.83
N ILE A 187 10.14 -6.59 2.72
CA ILE A 187 9.60 -5.77 1.63
C ILE A 187 10.78 -5.27 0.80
N SER A 188 10.73 -5.51 -0.50
CA SER A 188 11.77 -5.10 -1.45
C SER A 188 11.15 -4.51 -2.72
N PHE A 189 11.94 -3.79 -3.51
CA PHE A 189 11.52 -3.40 -4.85
C PHE A 189 11.77 -4.54 -5.84
N VAL A 190 10.80 -4.81 -6.71
CA VAL A 190 11.01 -5.72 -7.84
C VAL A 190 12.02 -5.09 -8.80
N GLN A 191 13.09 -5.84 -9.12
CA GLN A 191 14.11 -5.38 -10.06
C GLN A 191 13.55 -5.25 -11.48
N ASP A 192 14.18 -4.41 -12.30
CA ASP A 192 13.87 -4.22 -13.72
C ASP A 192 12.48 -3.63 -14.04
N ASN A 193 11.80 -3.04 -13.04
CA ASN A 193 10.59 -2.26 -13.25
C ASN A 193 10.87 -0.76 -13.24
N ASP A 194 10.25 -0.02 -14.17
CA ASP A 194 10.35 1.45 -14.26
C ASP A 194 9.52 2.19 -13.19
N PHE A 195 8.77 1.46 -12.36
CA PHE A 195 7.88 1.99 -11.33
C PHE A 195 8.09 1.24 -10.01
N PRO A 196 7.78 1.85 -8.85
CA PRO A 196 8.03 1.26 -7.53
C PRO A 196 7.04 0.12 -7.23
N GLN A 197 7.27 -1.05 -7.83
CA GLN A 197 6.58 -2.29 -7.49
C GLN A 197 7.27 -2.95 -6.29
N LEU A 198 6.48 -3.39 -5.32
CA LEU A 198 6.95 -4.05 -4.12
C LEU A 198 6.79 -5.56 -4.23
N HIS A 199 7.73 -6.28 -3.65
CA HIS A 199 7.67 -7.70 -3.39
C HIS A 199 7.67 -7.97 -1.89
N PHE A 200 6.79 -8.88 -1.44
CA PHE A 200 6.59 -9.27 -0.04
C PHE A 200 6.99 -10.74 0.15
N ALA A 201 7.94 -10.97 1.05
CA ALA A 201 8.42 -12.31 1.37
C ALA A 201 8.42 -12.58 2.88
N PHE A 202 8.18 -13.83 3.27
CA PHE A 202 8.28 -14.25 4.67
C PHE A 202 9.75 -14.43 5.04
N ALA A 203 10.22 -13.71 6.06
CA ALA A 203 11.58 -13.83 6.58
C ALA A 203 11.67 -14.76 7.79
N GLY A 204 10.60 -14.85 8.58
CA GLY A 204 10.56 -15.67 9.79
C GLY A 204 9.40 -15.30 10.70
N ALA A 205 9.23 -16.09 11.76
CA ALA A 205 8.27 -15.78 12.82
C ALA A 205 8.95 -14.94 13.90
N LEU A 206 8.19 -14.04 14.52
CA LEU A 206 8.65 -13.36 15.73
C LEU A 206 8.84 -14.36 16.88
N LYS A 207 9.66 -13.98 17.85
CA LYS A 207 9.76 -14.69 19.13
C LYS A 207 8.46 -14.52 19.92
N GLU A 208 8.23 -15.39 20.91
CA GLU A 208 6.97 -15.47 21.66
C GLU A 208 6.57 -14.15 22.32
N ASP A 209 7.51 -13.48 22.97
CA ASP A 209 7.33 -12.19 23.62
C ASP A 209 6.90 -11.11 22.62
N MET A 210 7.68 -10.91 21.57
CA MET A 210 7.44 -9.91 20.52
C MET A 210 6.17 -10.24 19.73
N GLY A 211 5.98 -11.49 19.35
CA GLY A 211 4.82 -11.95 18.60
C GLY A 211 3.52 -11.76 19.37
N THR A 212 3.51 -12.08 20.66
CA THR A 212 2.34 -11.87 21.52
C THR A 212 2.01 -10.38 21.67
N ALA A 213 3.02 -9.54 21.87
CA ALA A 213 2.82 -8.10 21.97
C ALA A 213 2.30 -7.50 20.64
N CYS A 214 2.86 -7.89 19.50
CA CYS A 214 2.40 -7.44 18.18
C CYS A 214 0.95 -7.88 17.91
N LEU A 215 0.58 -9.11 18.25
CA LEU A 215 -0.79 -9.60 18.15
C LEU A 215 -1.76 -8.80 19.02
N ASN A 216 -1.36 -8.52 20.26
CA ASN A 216 -2.15 -7.69 21.18
C ASN A 216 -2.34 -6.28 20.60
N ARG A 217 -1.28 -5.65 20.08
CA ARG A 217 -1.35 -4.31 19.48
C ARG A 217 -2.20 -4.29 18.21
N ALA A 218 -2.06 -5.30 17.35
CA ALA A 218 -2.89 -5.46 16.16
C ALA A 218 -4.39 -5.57 16.52
N SER A 219 -4.72 -6.32 17.58
CA SER A 219 -6.10 -6.52 18.05
C SER A 219 -6.78 -5.26 18.62
N LYS A 220 -6.00 -4.32 19.17
CA LYS A 220 -6.51 -3.07 19.74
C LYS A 220 -6.96 -2.08 18.69
N THR A 221 -6.58 -2.28 17.42
CA THR A 221 -6.98 -1.42 16.30
C THR A 221 -6.72 0.07 16.53
N GLU A 222 -5.71 0.43 17.32
CA GLU A 222 -5.27 1.83 17.52
C GLU A 222 -4.85 2.46 16.18
N TRP A 223 -4.57 1.63 15.17
CA TRP A 223 -4.33 2.00 13.78
C TRP A 223 -5.61 2.31 12.97
N LEU A 224 -6.82 2.04 13.47
CA LEU A 224 -8.10 2.36 12.81
C LEU A 224 -8.54 3.82 13.00
N GLU A 225 -8.16 4.48 14.10
CA GLU A 225 -8.49 5.89 14.35
C GLU A 225 -7.63 6.87 13.53
N ILE A 226 -6.80 6.33 12.64
CA ILE A 226 -5.94 7.09 11.74
C ILE A 226 -6.81 7.72 10.63
N GLU A 227 -7.36 8.88 10.93
CA GLU A 227 -7.89 9.76 9.90
C GLU A 227 -6.70 10.29 9.08
N TYR A 228 -6.52 9.79 7.84
CA TYR A 228 -5.52 10.32 6.94
C TYR A 228 -5.86 11.77 6.62
N LYS A 229 -5.15 12.70 7.25
CA LYS A 229 -5.15 14.12 6.88
C LYS A 229 -3.90 14.36 6.04
N PRO A 230 -4.03 14.71 4.75
CA PRO A 230 -2.87 15.13 3.99
C PRO A 230 -2.30 16.38 4.66
N GLN A 231 -1.04 16.31 5.11
CA GLN A 231 -0.33 17.50 5.51
C GLN A 231 0.12 18.22 4.24
N LYS A 232 -0.16 19.52 4.20
CA LYS A 232 0.50 20.44 3.29
C LYS A 232 1.87 20.71 3.92
N ASP A 233 2.96 20.35 3.24
CA ASP A 233 4.29 20.73 3.72
C ASP A 233 4.37 22.26 3.65
N GLU A 234 4.39 22.95 4.79
CA GLU A 234 4.46 24.42 4.88
C GLU A 234 5.87 24.96 4.61
N THR A 235 6.61 24.35 3.70
CA THR A 235 7.86 24.91 3.15
C THR A 235 7.61 25.45 1.76
N ASP A 236 6.75 26.46 1.67
CA ASP A 236 6.72 27.29 0.47
C ASP A 236 6.86 28.75 0.86
N THR A 237 8.01 29.29 0.49
CA THR A 237 8.34 30.70 0.67
C THR A 237 7.39 31.50 -0.20
N GLU A 238 6.69 32.43 0.44
CA GLU A 238 5.83 33.44 -0.15
C GLU A 238 6.37 33.92 -1.50
N THR A 239 5.74 33.49 -2.59
CA THR A 239 5.89 34.15 -3.88
C THR A 239 4.51 34.62 -4.33
N GLN A 240 4.39 35.95 -4.35
CA GLN A 240 3.20 36.71 -4.70
C GLN A 240 2.70 36.40 -6.13
N PRO A 241 1.41 36.65 -6.41
CA PRO A 241 0.74 36.15 -7.60
C PRO A 241 1.15 36.95 -8.84
N VAL A 242 1.57 36.26 -9.90
CA VAL A 242 1.57 36.84 -11.24
C VAL A 242 0.20 36.60 -11.86
N THR A 243 -0.55 37.68 -11.96
CA THR A 243 -1.74 37.80 -12.79
C THR A 243 -1.31 37.83 -14.26
N GLU A 244 -1.83 36.92 -15.07
CA GLU A 244 -1.97 37.17 -16.51
C GLU A 244 -3.10 36.31 -17.09
N ALA A 245 -3.71 36.88 -18.12
CA ALA A 245 -5.14 36.87 -18.33
C ALA A 245 -5.64 35.78 -19.31
N VAL A 246 -6.92 35.48 -19.10
CA VAL A 246 -7.93 34.91 -19.99
C VAL A 246 -7.56 34.92 -21.48
N ALA A 247 -7.61 33.74 -22.11
CA ALA A 247 -8.02 33.60 -23.50
C ALA A 247 -9.11 32.53 -23.59
N GLU A 248 -10.29 32.99 -23.97
CA GLU A 248 -11.54 32.25 -24.09
C GLU A 248 -11.69 31.69 -25.52
N ALA A 249 -12.24 30.48 -25.59
CA ALA A 249 -13.02 29.89 -26.70
C ALA A 249 -12.28 29.41 -27.98
N PRO A 250 -12.89 28.51 -28.80
CA PRO A 250 -14.25 27.95 -28.70
C PRO A 250 -14.38 26.43 -28.77
N VAL A 251 -15.54 26.01 -28.27
CA VAL A 251 -16.24 24.73 -28.48
C VAL A 251 -16.33 24.38 -29.97
N ALA A 252 -15.96 23.15 -30.33
CA ALA A 252 -16.36 22.53 -31.60
C ALA A 252 -17.12 21.23 -31.33
N GLN A 253 -18.26 21.14 -32.01
CA GLN A 253 -19.36 20.21 -31.80
C GLN A 253 -19.07 18.78 -32.27
N ALA A 254 -19.92 17.90 -31.74
CA ALA A 254 -20.09 16.50 -32.05
C ALA A 254 -20.31 16.19 -33.53
N THR A 255 -19.77 15.05 -33.96
CA THR A 255 -20.33 14.23 -35.03
C THR A 255 -20.47 12.80 -34.51
N GLU A 256 -21.69 12.28 -34.57
CA GLU A 256 -22.02 10.86 -34.32
C GLU A 256 -21.72 10.01 -35.58
N PRO A 257 -22.08 8.71 -35.64
CA PRO A 257 -21.15 7.60 -35.46
C PRO A 257 -20.96 6.80 -36.76
N VAL A 258 -19.77 6.25 -37.00
CA VAL A 258 -19.57 5.27 -38.07
C VAL A 258 -19.74 3.86 -37.48
N THR A 259 -20.90 3.28 -37.80
CA THR A 259 -21.18 1.84 -37.76
C THR A 259 -20.18 1.11 -38.64
N VAL A 260 -19.40 0.20 -38.05
CA VAL A 260 -18.77 -0.90 -38.80
C VAL A 260 -19.22 -2.21 -38.19
N THR A 261 -19.84 -2.97 -39.07
CA THR A 261 -20.50 -4.26 -38.95
C THR A 261 -19.60 -5.33 -38.32
N GLN A 262 -20.21 -6.15 -37.46
CA GLN A 262 -19.69 -7.43 -37.01
C GLN A 262 -19.50 -8.37 -38.20
N GLU A 263 -18.33 -8.97 -38.31
CA GLU A 263 -18.16 -10.24 -39.01
C GLU A 263 -17.51 -11.25 -38.05
N ALA A 264 -18.08 -12.44 -38.03
CA ALA A 264 -17.86 -13.49 -37.05
C ALA A 264 -16.56 -14.27 -37.29
N ALA A 265 -16.12 -14.93 -36.22
CA ALA A 265 -14.96 -15.79 -36.08
C ALA A 265 -14.81 -16.89 -37.17
N PRO A 266 -13.60 -17.49 -37.22
CA PRO A 266 -13.57 -18.87 -36.77
C PRO A 266 -12.50 -19.14 -35.70
N ALA A 267 -12.83 -20.14 -34.89
CA ALA A 267 -12.01 -20.72 -33.84
C ALA A 267 -10.78 -21.43 -34.41
N GLU A 268 -9.62 -21.23 -33.78
CA GLU A 268 -8.51 -22.17 -33.85
C GLU A 268 -7.89 -22.41 -32.48
N THR A 269 -7.30 -23.58 -32.39
CA THR A 269 -7.21 -24.45 -31.23
C THR A 269 -5.92 -24.23 -30.45
N LYS A 270 -6.07 -24.39 -29.13
CA LYS A 270 -5.07 -24.63 -28.10
C LYS A 270 -3.88 -25.50 -28.56
N GLU A 271 -2.66 -24.98 -28.41
CA GLU A 271 -1.50 -25.81 -28.09
C GLU A 271 -0.57 -25.07 -27.12
N ALA A 272 -0.20 -25.79 -26.06
CA ALA A 272 0.62 -25.35 -24.95
C ALA A 272 2.01 -25.96 -25.09
N ALA A 273 3.05 -25.17 -24.85
CA ALA A 273 4.37 -25.67 -24.44
C ALA A 273 5.15 -24.56 -23.71
N PRO A 274 6.06 -24.93 -22.80
CA PRO A 274 6.30 -24.18 -21.56
C PRO A 274 7.54 -23.28 -21.63
N ALA A 275 7.54 -22.19 -20.86
CA ALA A 275 8.74 -21.45 -20.50
C ALA A 275 8.95 -21.56 -18.99
N GLU A 276 9.78 -22.54 -18.65
CA GLU A 276 10.45 -22.74 -17.39
C GLU A 276 11.60 -21.71 -17.23
N ALA A 277 12.05 -21.51 -15.99
CA ALA A 277 13.20 -20.71 -15.55
C ALA A 277 12.95 -19.22 -15.23
N ALA A 278 12.55 -18.98 -13.98
CA ALA A 278 13.20 -17.97 -13.13
C ALA A 278 13.20 -18.51 -11.69
N GLU A 279 14.04 -19.53 -11.48
CA GLU A 279 14.45 -20.00 -10.16
C GLU A 279 15.53 -19.03 -9.66
N ALA A 280 15.13 -17.99 -8.94
CA ALA A 280 16.03 -17.19 -8.13
C ALA A 280 15.89 -17.63 -6.67
N ALA A 281 16.71 -18.63 -6.32
CA ALA A 281 17.44 -18.74 -5.07
C ALA A 281 16.69 -18.35 -3.78
N ASN A 282 15.95 -19.33 -3.23
CA ASN A 282 15.90 -19.52 -1.79
C ASN A 282 17.26 -20.09 -1.34
N THR A 283 18.26 -19.23 -1.13
CA THR A 283 19.53 -19.65 -0.52
C THR A 283 19.97 -18.62 0.51
N GLY A 284 19.87 -18.99 1.78
CA GLY A 284 20.41 -18.25 2.92
C GLY A 284 19.34 -17.88 3.94
N GLN A 285 18.89 -18.84 4.75
CA GLN A 285 18.24 -18.50 6.02
C GLN A 285 19.30 -17.85 6.92
N GLU A 286 19.44 -16.53 6.81
CA GLU A 286 19.94 -15.73 7.92
C GLU A 286 18.93 -15.87 9.06
N SER A 287 19.41 -16.02 10.29
CA SER A 287 18.49 -16.14 11.41
C SER A 287 17.71 -14.83 11.57
N VAL A 288 16.48 -14.90 12.06
CA VAL A 288 15.69 -13.69 12.35
C VAL A 288 16.50 -12.74 13.24
N ASP A 289 17.30 -13.27 14.16
CA ASP A 289 18.21 -12.49 15.01
C ASP A 289 19.28 -11.72 14.19
N ASP A 290 19.88 -12.34 13.17
CA ASP A 290 20.84 -11.67 12.28
C ASP A 290 20.18 -10.60 11.40
N ILE A 291 18.94 -10.84 10.98
CA ILE A 291 18.14 -9.89 10.19
C ILE A 291 17.81 -8.64 11.01
N LEU A 292 17.44 -8.83 12.28
CA LEU A 292 17.13 -7.74 13.21
C LEU A 292 18.36 -6.91 13.57
N ALA A 293 19.55 -7.53 13.64
CA ALA A 293 20.80 -6.86 13.97
C ALA A 293 21.33 -5.91 12.88
N LYS A 294 20.93 -6.09 11.62
CA LYS A 294 21.43 -5.29 10.47
C LYS A 294 20.76 -3.92 10.31
N TRP A 295 19.92 -3.53 11.26
CA TRP A 295 19.11 -2.30 11.17
C TRP A 295 19.77 -1.06 11.80
N GLU A 296 20.90 -1.21 12.49
CA GLU A 296 21.72 -0.11 13.04
C GLU A 296 22.41 0.76 11.97
#